data_AF-A0A535L385-F1
#
_entry.id   AF-A0A535L385-F1
#
_cell.length_a   1.000
_cell.length_b   1.000
_cell.length_c   1.000
_cell.angle_alpha   90.00
_cell.angle_beta   90.00
_cell.angle_gamma   90.00
#
_symmetry.space_group_name_H-M   'P 1'
#
loop_
_entity.id
_entity.type
_entity.pdbx_description
1 polymer ?
#
loop_
_entity_poly.entity_id
_entity_poly.type
_entity_poly.pdbx_seq_one_letter_code
_entity_poly.pdbx_strand_id
1 'polypeptide(L)' 'MIKIYRDRYEAGRELATKLTAYAHRQDVLVLALPRGGVPVGYEVAKALQAALDVFVVRKLGVPG' A
#
# COMPACT_ATOMS: atom_id res chain seq x y z
N MET A 1 -21.93 -5.65 2.40
CA MET A 1 -21.29 -6.93 2.05
C MET A 1 -19.79 -6.78 2.14
N ILE A 2 -19.10 -7.65 2.87
CA ILE A 2 -17.63 -7.70 2.88
C ILE A 2 -17.21 -8.35 1.56
N LYS A 3 -16.40 -7.64 0.77
CA LYS A 3 -15.79 -8.21 -0.45
C LYS A 3 -14.58 -9.04 -0.04
N ILE A 4 -14.58 -10.31 -0.42
CA ILE A 4 -13.42 -11.19 -0.24
C ILE A 4 -12.55 -11.06 -1.48
N TYR A 5 -11.27 -10.75 -1.26
CA TYR A 5 -10.25 -10.78 -2.31
C TYR A 5 -9.60 -12.17 -2.36
N ARG A 6 -9.26 -12.64 -3.55
CA ARG A 6 -8.52 -13.86 -3.81
C ARG A 6 -7.12 -13.81 -3.18
N ASP A 7 -6.45 -12.67 -3.34
CA ASP A 7 -5.11 -12.45 -2.83
C ASP A 7 -4.86 -10.95 -2.55
N ARG A 8 -3.68 -10.65 -1.99
CA ARG A 8 -3.27 -9.28 -1.65
C ARG A 8 -3.03 -8.41 -2.88
N TYR A 9 -2.65 -9.01 -4.01
CA TYR A 9 -2.43 -8.26 -5.24
C TYR A 9 -3.77 -7.81 -5.85
N GLU A 10 -4.81 -8.63 -5.79
CA GLU A 10 -6.16 -8.23 -6.20
C GLU A 10 -6.67 -7.06 -5.36
N ALA A 11 -6.50 -7.15 -4.04
CA ALA A 11 -6.84 -6.04 -3.15
C ALA A 11 -6.05 -4.76 -3.50
N GLY A 12 -4.76 -4.90 -3.82
CA GLY A 12 -3.90 -3.78 -4.24
C GLY A 12 -4.34 -3.15 -5.56
N ARG A 13 -4.70 -3.95 -6.57
CA ARG A 13 -5.24 -3.45 -7.84
C ARG A 13 -6.54 -2.68 -7.65
N GLU A 14 -7.46 -3.20 -6.83
CA GLU A 14 -8.71 -2.49 -6.56
C GLU A 14 -8.48 -1.22 -5.73
N LEU A 15 -7.53 -1.24 -4.79
CA LEU A 15 -7.17 -0.03 -4.05
C LEU A 15 -6.58 1.03 -4.99
N ALA A 16 -5.73 0.63 -5.93
CA ALA A 16 -5.10 1.51 -6.89
C ALA A 16 -6.12 2.28 -7.75
N THR A 17 -7.21 1.63 -8.19
CA THR A 17 -8.26 2.30 -8.99
C THR A 17 -8.97 3.41 -8.22
N LYS A 18 -8.97 3.34 -6.89
CA LYS A 18 -9.57 4.36 -6.01
C LYS A 18 -8.60 5.51 -5.69
N LEU A 19 -7.32 5.36 -6.03
CA LEU A 19 -6.24 6.31 -5.72
C LEU A 19 -5.70 7.04 -6.96
N THR A 20 -6.35 6.93 -8.12
CA THR A 20 -5.87 7.49 -9.40
C THR A 20 -5.65 9.00 -9.38
N ALA A 21 -6.31 9.74 -8.48
CA ALA A 21 -6.07 11.17 -8.27
C ALA A 21 -4.63 11.51 -7.86
N TYR A 22 -3.86 10.52 -7.38
CA TYR A 22 -2.45 10.68 -7.01
C TYR A 22 -1.47 10.25 -8.12
N ALA A 23 -1.95 9.71 -9.24
CA ALA A 23 -1.09 9.21 -10.31
C ALA A 23 -0.27 10.34 -10.95
N HIS A 24 0.97 10.03 -11.37
CA HIS A 24 1.89 10.95 -12.05
C HIS A 24 2.34 12.17 -11.24
N ARG A 25 2.02 12.21 -9.95
CA ARG A 25 2.53 13.20 -9.03
C ARG A 25 3.95 12.84 -8.59
N GLN A 26 4.85 13.83 -8.61
CA GLN A 26 6.25 13.63 -8.20
C GLN A 26 6.43 13.61 -6.67
N ASP A 27 5.42 14.05 -5.92
CA ASP A 27 5.45 14.17 -4.46
C ASP A 27 4.76 13.01 -3.73
N VAL A 28 4.54 11.88 -4.41
CA VAL A 28 3.86 10.71 -3.86
C VAL A 28 4.86 9.58 -3.56
N LEU A 29 4.79 9.08 -2.33
CA LEU A 29 5.52 7.90 -1.86
C LEU A 29 4.53 6.90 -1.29
N VAL A 30 4.60 5.65 -1.76
CA VAL A 30 3.84 4.54 -1.21
C VAL A 30 4.70 3.84 -0.15
N LEU A 31 4.24 3.88 1.10
CA LEU A 31 4.89 3.21 2.22
C LEU A 31 4.11 1.96 2.62
N ALA A 32 4.71 0.78 2.41
CA ALA A 32 4.06 -0.49 2.70
C ALA A 32 4.52 -1.10 4.02
N LEU A 33 3.56 -1.45 4.89
CA LEU A 33 3.83 -2.15 6.15
C LEU A 33 4.06 -3.65 5.91
N PRO A 34 5.19 -4.24 6.38
CA PRO A 34 5.42 -5.68 6.32
C PRO A 34 4.42 -6.51 7.13
N ARG A 35 4.17 -7.77 6.78
CA ARG A 35 4.62 -8.46 5.54
C ARG A 35 3.57 -8.36 4.43
N GLY A 36 2.29 -8.44 4.81
CA GLY A 36 1.17 -8.48 3.87
C GLY A 36 0.83 -7.17 3.20
N GLY A 37 1.27 -6.02 3.73
CA GLY A 37 1.05 -4.73 3.09
C GLY A 37 1.93 -4.54 1.85
N VAL A 38 3.06 -5.23 1.74
CA VAL A 38 4.01 -5.07 0.63
C VAL A 38 3.40 -5.47 -0.73
N PRO A 39 2.77 -6.65 -0.90
CA PRO A 39 2.09 -6.98 -2.16
C PRO A 39 0.97 -6.00 -2.54
N VAL A 40 0.27 -5.44 -1.56
CA VAL A 40 -0.81 -4.46 -1.78
C VAL A 40 -0.20 -3.13 -2.25
N GLY A 41 0.79 -2.63 -1.51
CA GLY A 41 1.48 -1.38 -1.81
C GLY A 41 2.23 -1.42 -3.14
N TYR A 42 2.75 -2.58 -3.54
CA TYR A 42 3.36 -2.78 -4.85
C TYR A 42 2.40 -2.49 -6.00
N GLU A 43 1.20 -3.07 -6.00
CA GLU A 43 0.21 -2.83 -7.05
C GLU A 43 -0.25 -1.37 -7.07
N VAL A 44 -0.35 -0.73 -5.90
CA VAL A 44 -0.66 0.70 -5.77
C VAL A 44 0.45 1.56 -6.37
N ALA A 45 1.70 1.37 -5.95
CA ALA A 45 2.84 2.15 -6.43
C ALA A 45 3.02 2.02 -7.95
N LYS A 46 2.89 0.78 -8.46
CA LYS A 46 2.94 0.49 -9.89
C LYS A 46 1.89 1.27 -10.67
N ALA A 47 0.64 1.28 -10.19
CA ALA A 47 -0.46 1.97 -10.87
C ALA A 47 -0.33 3.50 -10.80
N LEU A 48 0.18 4.05 -9.69
CA LEU A 48 0.36 5.49 -9.52
C LEU A 48 1.64 6.04 -10.17
N GLN A 49 2.53 5.15 -10.65
CA GLN A 49 3.90 5.49 -11.04
C GLN A 49 4.66 6.24 -9.93
N ALA A 50 4.44 5.80 -8.69
CA ALA A 50 5.05 6.38 -7.50
C ALA A 50 6.17 5.47 -6.97
N ALA A 51 7.10 6.04 -6.21
CA ALA A 51 8.09 5.26 -5.48
C ALA A 51 7.41 4.38 -4.43
N LEU A 52 7.94 3.18 -4.23
CA LEU A 52 7.54 2.25 -3.17
C LEU A 52 8.70 2.08 -2.19
N ASP A 53 8.40 2.17 -0.90
CA ASP A 53 9.33 1.77 0.15
C ASP A 53 8.62 0.95 1.24
N VAL A 54 9.40 0.19 2.00
CA VAL A 54 8.93 -0.68 3.06
C VAL A 54 9.08 0.01 4.40
N PHE A 55 7.95 0.28 5.06
CA PHE A 55 7.96 0.98 6.33
C PHE A 55 8.03 0.01 7.50
N VAL A 56 9.24 -0.22 8.02
CA VAL A 56 9.49 -1.09 9.16
C VAL A 56 9.24 -0.32 10.46
N VAL A 57 8.14 -0.63 11.13
CA VAL A 57 7.76 0.00 12.39
C VAL A 57 7.73 -1.00 13.53
N ARG A 58 7.98 -0.50 14.74
CA ARG A 58 7.69 -1.21 15.99
C ARG A 58 6.76 -0.37 16.84
N LYS A 59 5.81 -1.01 17.51
CA LYS A 59 5.01 -0.34 18.54
C LYS A 59 5.91 -0.01 19.73
N LEU A 60 5.89 1.24 20.20
CA LEU A 60 6.49 1.60 21.48
C LEU A 60 5.54 1.17 22.61
N GLY A 61 6.07 0.42 23.56
CA GLY A 61 5.37 0.12 24.81
C GLY A 61 5.46 1.30 25.78
N VAL A 62 4.55 1.35 26.75
CA VAL A 62 4.70 2.25 27.90
C VAL A 62 5.74 1.67 28.87
N PRO A 63 6.45 2.51 29.65
CA PRO A 63 7.28 2.01 30.75
C PRO A 63 6.40 1.30 31.79
N GLY A 64 6.75 0.07 32.17
CA GLY A 64 6.01 -0.76 33.14
C GLY A 64 5.71 -2.15 32.60
#